data_AF-A0A353CC13-F1
#
_entry.id   AF-A0A353CC13-F1
#
_cell.length_a   1.000
_cell.length_b   1.000
_cell.length_c   1.000
_cell.angle_alpha   90.00
_cell.angle_beta   90.00
_cell.angle_gamma   90.00
#
_symmetry.space_group_name_H-M   'P 1'
#
loop_
_entity.id
_entity.type
_entity.pdbx_description
1 polymer ?
#
loop_
_entity_poly.entity_id
_entity_poly.type
_entity_poly.pdbx_seq_one_letter_code
_entity_poly.pdbx_strand_id
1 'polypeptide(L)'
;EKALEHVHITVNKNTIPFDTQKPFTASGIRLGTPALTTRGMLEDDMRQIGDMIASVVHEPGSDDVKKRVRGAVAELTAKFPMYPGRYKSKQTEANTAV
;
A
#
# COMPACT_ATOMS: atom_id res chain seq x y z
N GLU A 1 -1.14 10.91 5.04
CA GLU A 1 -2.12 10.21 4.17
C GLU A 1 -1.88 10.49 2.69
N LYS A 2 -2.11 11.70 2.15
CA LYS A 2 -1.96 11.98 0.69
C LYS A 2 -0.65 11.49 0.05
N ALA A 3 0.48 11.68 0.73
CA ALA A 3 1.77 11.19 0.23
C ALA A 3 1.81 9.64 0.09
N LEU A 4 1.17 8.91 1.01
CA LEU A 4 1.03 7.46 0.95
C LEU A 4 0.07 7.01 -0.16
N GLU A 5 -1.01 7.77 -0.38
CA GLU A 5 -1.95 7.54 -1.48
C GLU A 5 -1.26 7.62 -2.85
N HIS A 6 -0.34 8.58 -3.04
CA HIS A 6 0.40 8.73 -4.29
C HIS A 6 1.29 7.52 -4.64
N VAL A 7 1.66 6.71 -3.65
CA VAL A 7 2.46 5.48 -3.80
C VAL A 7 1.63 4.20 -3.70
N HIS A 8 0.29 4.30 -3.77
CA HIS A 8 -0.65 3.18 -3.67
C HIS A 8 -0.69 2.50 -2.29
N ILE A 9 -0.39 3.23 -1.23
CA ILE A 9 -0.61 2.78 0.15
C ILE A 9 -1.84 3.51 0.71
N THR A 10 -2.95 2.79 0.78
CA THR A 10 -4.22 3.34 1.28
C THR A 10 -4.27 3.28 2.80
N VAL A 11 -4.42 4.44 3.44
CA VAL A 11 -4.59 4.58 4.89
C VAL A 11 -5.75 5.54 5.16
N ASN A 12 -6.16 5.66 6.42
CA ASN A 12 -7.18 6.62 6.84
C ASN A 12 -6.61 7.59 7.87
N LYS A 13 -6.86 8.89 7.69
CA LYS A 13 -6.68 9.89 8.75
C LYS A 13 -7.49 9.55 10.00
N ASN A 14 -6.85 9.63 11.16
CA ASN A 14 -7.50 9.36 12.44
C ASN A 14 -6.96 10.32 13.50
N THR A 15 -7.84 10.86 14.34
CA THR A 15 -7.41 11.68 15.48
C THR A 15 -6.62 10.83 16.47
N ILE A 16 -5.73 11.48 17.20
CA ILE A 16 -4.97 10.86 18.30
C ILE A 16 -5.48 11.38 19.65
N PRO A 17 -5.15 10.74 20.78
CA PRO A 17 -5.46 11.30 22.09
C PRO A 17 -4.91 12.73 22.21
N PHE A 18 -5.76 13.67 22.64
CA PHE A 18 -5.42 15.09 22.80
C PHE A 18 -5.01 15.81 21.50
N ASP A 19 -5.51 15.35 20.34
CA ASP A 19 -5.24 15.99 19.04
C ASP A 19 -5.70 17.46 19.03
N THR A 20 -4.78 18.36 18.70
CA THR A 20 -5.04 19.80 18.58
C THR A 20 -5.59 20.19 17.22
N GLN A 21 -5.52 19.29 16.23
CA GLN A 21 -6.03 19.51 14.89
C GLN A 21 -7.54 19.24 14.78
N LYS A 22 -8.16 19.86 13.78
CA LYS A 22 -9.58 19.63 13.47
C LYS A 22 -9.81 18.18 12.99
N PRO A 23 -11.00 17.60 13.23
CA PRO A 23 -11.31 16.21 12.85
C PRO A 23 -11.06 15.87 11.37
N PHE A 24 -11.27 16.82 10.44
CA PHE A 24 -11.06 16.61 9.00
C PHE A 24 -9.58 16.67 8.56
N THR A 25 -8.69 17.18 9.41
CA THR A 25 -7.25 17.20 9.17
C THR A 25 -6.61 16.01 9.85
N ALA A 26 -6.84 15.88 11.17
CA ALA A 26 -6.24 14.93 12.10
C ALA A 26 -4.69 14.90 12.07
N SER A 27 -4.09 14.53 13.20
CA SER A 27 -2.62 14.42 13.32
C SER A 27 -2.10 12.99 13.13
N GLY A 28 -2.99 12.00 13.01
CA GLY A 28 -2.62 10.58 12.93
C GLY A 28 -3.16 9.85 11.70
N ILE A 29 -2.67 8.62 11.54
CA ILE A 29 -3.19 7.63 10.58
C ILE A 29 -3.52 6.33 11.30
N ARG A 30 -4.54 5.61 10.83
CA ARG A 30 -4.87 4.26 11.30
C ARG A 30 -4.43 3.24 10.27
N LEU A 31 -3.75 2.20 10.75
CA LEU A 31 -3.29 1.06 9.95
C LEU A 31 -3.96 -0.22 10.43
N GLY A 32 -4.22 -1.14 9.51
CA GLY A 32 -4.79 -2.45 9.82
C GLY A 32 -4.26 -3.50 8.86
N THR A 33 -3.94 -4.67 9.40
CA THR A 33 -3.42 -5.83 8.65
C THR A 33 -4.48 -6.76 8.01
N PRO A 34 -5.78 -6.79 8.39
CA PRO A 34 -6.70 -7.83 7.89
C PRO A 34 -6.78 -7.97 6.37
N ALA A 35 -6.76 -6.86 5.62
CA ALA A 35 -6.81 -6.91 4.15
C ALA A 35 -5.54 -7.51 3.52
N LEU A 36 -4.40 -7.37 4.19
CA LEU A 36 -3.10 -7.86 3.74
C LEU A 36 -2.92 -9.32 4.13
N THR A 37 -3.25 -9.68 5.37
CA THR A 37 -3.16 -11.06 5.85
C THR A 37 -4.16 -11.99 5.15
N THR A 38 -5.36 -11.49 4.80
CA THR A 38 -6.32 -12.24 3.95
C THR A 38 -5.75 -12.56 2.56
N ARG A 39 -4.79 -11.77 2.07
CA ARG A 39 -4.09 -12.01 0.80
C ARG A 39 -2.87 -12.93 0.93
N GLY A 40 -2.54 -13.36 2.15
CA GLY A 40 -1.41 -14.27 2.43
C GLY A 40 -0.11 -13.59 2.83
N MET A 41 -0.10 -12.28 3.07
CA MET A 41 1.11 -11.56 3.53
C MET A 41 1.44 -11.89 4.99
N LEU A 42 2.73 -12.04 5.28
CA LEU A 42 3.27 -12.43 6.59
C LEU A 42 4.15 -11.31 7.20
N GLU A 43 4.82 -11.63 8.31
CA GLU A 43 5.59 -10.69 9.13
C GLU A 43 6.69 -9.95 8.35
N ASP A 44 7.40 -10.65 7.47
CA ASP A 44 8.45 -10.04 6.65
C ASP A 44 7.89 -9.06 5.61
N ASP A 45 6.72 -9.38 5.03
CA ASP A 45 6.01 -8.45 4.16
C ASP A 45 5.54 -7.22 4.95
N MET A 46 5.08 -7.40 6.19
CA MET A 46 4.68 -6.29 7.05
C MET A 46 5.85 -5.38 7.40
N ARG A 47 7.05 -5.95 7.63
CA ARG A 47 8.28 -5.17 7.84
C ARG A 47 8.59 -4.33 6.62
N GLN A 48 8.56 -4.93 5.43
CA GLN A 48 8.77 -4.20 4.18
C GLN A 48 7.76 -3.07 3.99
N ILE A 49 6.48 -3.31 4.30
CA ILE A 49 5.42 -2.29 4.23
C ILE A 49 5.69 -1.16 5.24
N GLY A 50 6.14 -1.50 6.45
CA GLY A 50 6.55 -0.52 7.46
C GLY A 50 7.66 0.40 6.95
N ASP A 51 8.70 -0.17 6.34
CA ASP A 51 9.84 0.59 5.78
C ASP A 51 9.41 1.51 4.63
N MET A 52 8.48 1.04 3.78
CA MET A 52 7.87 1.84 2.72
C MET A 52 7.07 3.04 3.28
N ILE A 53 6.25 2.80 4.31
CA ILE A 53 5.49 3.86 4.98
C ILE A 53 6.44 4.87 5.61
N ALA A 54 7.45 4.41 6.35
CA ALA A 54 8.43 5.25 7.01
C ALA A 54 9.18 6.14 6.00
N SER A 55 9.65 5.56 4.89
CA SER A 55 10.33 6.30 3.81
C SER A 55 9.50 7.48 3.32
N VAL A 56 8.20 7.26 3.04
CA VAL A 56 7.31 8.30 2.52
C VAL A 56 6.94 9.34 3.57
N VAL A 57 6.77 8.93 4.84
CA VAL A 57 6.43 9.86 5.93
C VAL A 57 7.61 10.75 6.30
N HIS A 58 8.84 10.25 6.22
CA HIS A 58 10.05 11.05 6.47
C HIS A 58 10.34 12.05 5.36
N GLU A 59 10.06 11.70 4.11
CA GLU A 59 10.32 12.56 2.95
C GLU A 59 9.07 12.74 2.05
N PRO A 60 7.98 13.34 2.56
CA PRO A 60 6.68 13.37 1.86
C PRO A 60 6.70 14.22 0.57
N GLY A 61 7.68 15.11 0.43
CA GLY A 61 7.89 15.93 -0.75
C GLY A 61 8.74 15.27 -1.84
N SER A 62 9.49 14.22 -1.52
CA SER A 62 10.50 13.63 -2.42
C SER A 62 9.85 12.76 -3.50
N ASP A 63 9.98 13.16 -4.76
CA ASP A 63 9.42 12.40 -5.89
C ASP A 63 10.22 11.13 -6.19
N ASP A 64 11.53 11.13 -5.88
CA ASP A 64 12.37 9.94 -6.00
C ASP A 64 11.95 8.85 -5.01
N VAL A 65 11.69 9.23 -3.75
CA VAL A 65 11.16 8.32 -2.73
C VAL A 65 9.79 7.79 -3.16
N LYS A 66 8.90 8.66 -3.63
CA LYS A 66 7.57 8.23 -4.10
C LYS A 66 7.67 7.24 -5.27
N LYS A 67 8.53 7.52 -6.26
CA LYS A 67 8.71 6.66 -7.44
C LYS A 67 9.24 5.28 -7.03
N ARG A 68 10.26 5.24 -6.17
CA ARG A 68 10.84 4.00 -5.65
C ARG A 68 9.82 3.18 -4.86
N VAL A 69 9.13 3.81 -3.91
CA VAL A 69 8.14 3.11 -3.05
C VAL A 69 6.96 2.62 -3.88
N ARG A 70 6.46 3.41 -4.84
CA ARG A 70 5.38 2.99 -5.75
C ARG A 70 5.76 1.73 -6.55
N GLY A 71 7.02 1.63 -7.00
CA GLY A 71 7.55 0.42 -7.65
C GLY A 71 7.55 -0.77 -6.71
N ALA A 72 8.09 -0.62 -5.50
CA ALA A 72 8.12 -1.67 -4.49
C ALA A 72 6.72 -2.15 -4.07
N VAL A 73 5.74 -1.25 -3.97
CA VAL A 73 4.33 -1.61 -3.71
C VAL A 73 3.77 -2.46 -4.85
N ALA A 74 4.03 -2.10 -6.11
CA ALA A 74 3.58 -2.88 -7.26
C ALA A 74 4.21 -4.28 -7.29
N GLU A 75 5.50 -4.39 -7.03
CA GLU A 75 6.21 -5.67 -6.95
C GLU A 75 5.69 -6.56 -5.83
N LEU A 76 5.48 -5.99 -4.63
CA LEU A 76 4.96 -6.74 -3.49
C LEU A 76 3.53 -7.22 -3.77
N THR A 77 2.65 -6.33 -4.20
CA THR A 77 1.23 -6.66 -4.41
C THR A 77 1.00 -7.66 -5.54
N ALA A 78 1.89 -7.69 -6.55
CA ALA A 78 1.84 -8.68 -7.63
C ALA A 78 2.06 -10.12 -7.15
N LYS A 79 2.80 -10.33 -6.04
CA LYS A 79 3.00 -11.65 -5.42
C LYS A 79 1.74 -12.19 -4.74
N PHE A 80 0.78 -11.33 -4.41
CA PHE A 80 -0.41 -11.65 -3.62
C PHE A 80 -1.72 -11.24 -4.34
N PRO A 81 -2.12 -11.93 -5.43
CA PRO A 81 -3.31 -11.58 -6.19
C PRO A 81 -4.61 -11.80 -5.39
N MET A 82 -5.55 -10.85 -5.42
CA MET A 82 -6.81 -10.93 -4.66
C MET A 82 -7.84 -11.90 -5.25
N TYR A 83 -7.94 -11.99 -6.57
CA TYR A 83 -8.94 -12.81 -7.25
C TYR A 83 -8.36 -13.51 -8.49
N PRO A 84 -7.51 -14.54 -8.32
CA PRO A 84 -6.88 -15.23 -9.46
C PRO A 84 -7.91 -15.79 -10.45
N GLY A 85 -9.09 -16.21 -9.98
CA GLY A 85 -10.19 -16.71 -10.84
C GLY A 85 -11.06 -15.63 -11.51
N ARG A 86 -10.94 -14.35 -11.13
CA ARG A 86 -11.65 -13.22 -11.81
C ARG A 86 -10.72 -12.36 -12.65
N TYR A 87 -9.43 -12.35 -12.34
CA TYR A 87 -8.41 -11.75 -13.18
C TYR A 87 -8.02 -12.73 -14.28
N LYS A 88 -8.76 -12.71 -15.40
CA LYS A 88 -8.19 -13.20 -16.66
C LYS A 88 -7.03 -12.27 -17.01
N SER A 89 -5.81 -12.66 -16.69
CA SER A 89 -4.65 -11.97 -17.23
C SER A 89 -4.73 -12.06 -18.76
N LYS A 90 -4.36 -10.99 -19.46
CA LYS A 90 -4.25 -10.97 -20.93
C LYS A 90 -3.23 -11.99 -21.51
N GLN A 91 -2.74 -12.94 -20.71
CA GLN A 91 -1.85 -14.02 -21.13
C GLN A 91 -2.61 -15.30 -21.54
N THR A 92 -3.89 -15.47 -21.17
CA THR A 92 -4.64 -16.69 -21.55
C THR A 92 -5.04 -16.72 -23.04
N GLU A 93 -5.03 -15.58 -23.73
CA GLU A 93 -5.36 -15.53 -25.17
C GLU A 93 -4.21 -16.00 -26.08
N ALA A 94 -2.98 -16.13 -25.57
CA ALA A 94 -1.82 -16.54 -26.37
C ALA A 94 -1.60 -18.06 -26.43
N ASN A 95 -2.18 -18.85 -25.52
CA ASN A 95 -1.90 -20.29 -25.39
C ASN A 95 -3.06 -21.22 -25.81
N THR A 96 -4.11 -20.69 -26.45
CA THR A 96 -5.21 -21.52 -27.02
C THR A 96 -5.21 -21.52 -28.55
N ALA A 97 -4.14 -21.05 -29.18
CA ALA A 97 -3.95 -21.08 -30.63
C ALA A 97 -2.76 -21.98 -30.99
N VAL A 98 -2.83 -23.26 -30.61
CA VAL A 98 -2.12 -24.39 -31.24
C VAL A 98 -3.06 -25.59 -31.24
#